data_AF-A0A958KHU6-F1
#
_entry.id   AF-A0A958KHU6-F1
#
_cell.length_a   1.000
_cell.length_b   1.000
_cell.length_c   1.000
_cell.angle_alpha   90.00
_cell.angle_beta   90.00
_cell.angle_gamma   90.00
#
_symmetry.space_group_name_H-M   'P 1'
#
loop_
_entity.id
_entity.type
_entity.pdbx_description
1 polymer ?
#
loop_
_entity_poly.entity_id
_entity_poly.type
_entity_poly.pdbx_seq_one_letter_code
_entity_poly.pdbx_strand_id
1 'polypeptide(L)'
;MRRFSILLALMLAAASAAVPALADYIEPGAVKIKTAPYLPFTTDFRGGVYRYDVTWQGIPVADASVSVQRGEISGVPFFHVRADAKTVSAVKLFYKLKHRSEAMFRADTLEPFTFYSKDVERRKQKYRQVYFDDGGRIRFKSSKNGKQSSDEEFFTENGTLDPFSAAFLARSLPIHVGSVKEFDVFNGKHRFLISFEVTGTEVLETKQGRRNSFKVVPTVQKLTDTSGREERLKSATIWISADSYRDILQVESKVLVGSVSAKLDRFYPAQSSKDEWNKAIQASISIAPHRFRLANVKSSS
;
A
#
# COMPACT_ATOMS: atom_id res chain seq x y z
N MET A 1 -2.89 -27.97 5.62
CA MET A 1 -2.90 -26.69 6.38
C MET A 1 -1.89 -25.65 5.83
N ARG A 2 -1.91 -25.35 4.52
CA ARG A 2 -1.03 -24.36 3.85
C ARG A 2 -1.74 -23.03 3.51
N ARG A 3 -2.92 -22.78 4.10
CA ARG A 3 -3.88 -21.76 3.64
C ARG A 3 -4.31 -20.72 4.70
N PHE A 4 -3.51 -20.53 5.76
CA PHE A 4 -3.81 -19.58 6.85
C PHE A 4 -3.03 -18.25 6.76
N SER A 5 -2.43 -17.89 5.62
CA SER A 5 -1.19 -17.10 5.64
C SER A 5 -1.12 -15.83 4.78
N ILE A 6 -2.21 -15.15 4.38
CA ILE A 6 -2.07 -13.98 3.46
C ILE A 6 -2.71 -12.67 3.93
N LEU A 7 -3.38 -12.65 5.08
CA LEU A 7 -4.44 -11.67 5.31
C LEU A 7 -3.97 -10.24 5.65
N LEU A 8 -2.71 -10.04 6.02
CA LEU A 8 -2.22 -8.73 6.40
C LEU A 8 -1.56 -7.92 5.27
N ALA A 9 -1.25 -8.58 4.15
CA ALA A 9 -0.61 -7.93 3.01
C ALA A 9 -1.62 -7.17 2.12
N LEU A 10 -2.92 -7.45 2.23
CA LEU A 10 -3.89 -7.05 1.19
C LEU A 10 -4.24 -5.56 1.12
N MET A 11 -3.90 -4.74 2.11
CA MET A 11 -4.22 -3.30 2.07
C MET A 11 -3.06 -2.40 1.64
N LEU A 12 -1.84 -2.95 1.57
CA LEU A 12 -0.63 -2.24 1.11
C LEU A 12 0.21 -3.07 0.12
N ALA A 13 -0.22 -4.29 -0.16
CA ALA A 13 0.34 -5.18 -1.16
C ALA A 13 -0.80 -5.98 -1.79
N ALA A 14 -1.39 -5.41 -2.85
CA ALA A 14 -1.91 -6.28 -3.90
C ALA A 14 -0.78 -7.24 -4.32
N ALA A 15 -1.08 -8.54 -4.27
CA ALA A 15 -0.30 -9.67 -4.75
C ALA A 15 0.87 -10.17 -3.89
N SER A 16 0.56 -11.08 -2.98
CA SER A 16 1.40 -12.27 -2.80
C SER A 16 0.53 -13.52 -2.85
N ALA A 17 0.20 -13.97 -4.07
CA ALA A 17 -0.41 -15.27 -4.31
C ALA A 17 0.57 -16.30 -4.87
N ALA A 18 0.59 -17.46 -4.19
CA ALA A 18 0.94 -18.73 -4.80
C ALA A 18 -0.30 -19.24 -5.55
N VAL A 19 -0.10 -19.58 -6.82
CA VAL A 19 -1.09 -20.06 -7.79
C VAL A 19 -1.15 -21.59 -7.74
N PRO A 20 -2.33 -22.24 -7.72
CA PRO A 20 -2.53 -23.53 -8.36
C PRO A 20 -2.96 -23.33 -9.83
N ALA A 21 -2.50 -24.22 -10.71
CA ALA A 21 -2.57 -24.15 -12.17
C ALA A 21 -3.97 -23.92 -12.76
N LEU A 22 -4.07 -23.02 -13.75
CA LEU A 22 -4.92 -23.07 -14.97
C LEU A 22 -5.05 -21.73 -15.73
N ALA A 23 -4.36 -20.66 -15.31
CA ALA A 23 -4.36 -19.41 -16.07
C ALA A 23 -2.97 -19.10 -16.64
N ASP A 24 -2.94 -18.76 -17.92
CA ASP A 24 -1.72 -18.40 -18.62
C ASP A 24 -1.31 -16.98 -18.22
N TYR A 25 -0.02 -16.81 -17.99
CA TYR A 25 0.57 -15.51 -17.70
C TYR A 25 0.65 -14.69 -18.99
N ILE A 26 0.19 -13.44 -18.92
CA ILE A 26 0.30 -12.48 -20.03
C ILE A 26 1.37 -11.47 -19.64
N GLU A 27 2.35 -11.27 -20.53
CA GLU A 27 3.41 -10.28 -20.29
C GLU A 27 2.84 -8.86 -20.12
N PRO A 28 3.35 -8.04 -19.17
CA PRO A 28 2.80 -6.71 -18.90
C PRO A 28 2.72 -5.78 -20.12
N GLY A 29 3.68 -5.87 -21.04
CA GLY A 29 3.71 -5.10 -22.29
C GLY A 29 2.73 -5.58 -23.37
N ALA A 30 2.27 -6.84 -23.28
CA ALA A 30 1.27 -7.39 -24.18
C ALA A 30 -0.16 -6.94 -23.81
N VAL A 31 -0.37 -6.48 -22.56
CA VAL A 31 -1.65 -5.91 -22.12
C VAL A 31 -1.96 -4.62 -22.87
N LYS A 32 -3.10 -4.60 -23.56
CA LYS A 32 -3.64 -3.42 -24.26
C LYS A 32 -4.92 -2.95 -23.58
N ILE A 33 -4.82 -1.86 -22.83
CA ILE A 33 -5.95 -1.17 -22.20
C ILE A 33 -5.79 0.34 -22.38
N LYS A 34 -6.88 1.08 -22.21
CA LYS A 34 -6.87 2.54 -22.20
C LYS A 34 -7.71 3.02 -21.01
N THR A 35 -7.10 3.78 -20.11
CA THR A 35 -7.81 4.47 -19.03
C THR A 35 -7.89 5.96 -19.33
N ALA A 36 -8.82 6.66 -18.69
CA ALA A 36 -8.91 8.11 -18.85
C ALA A 36 -7.63 8.79 -18.29
N PRO A 37 -7.12 9.83 -18.95
CA PRO A 37 -6.01 10.62 -18.41
C PRO A 37 -6.54 11.53 -17.30
N TYR A 38 -6.14 11.25 -16.06
CA TYR A 38 -6.56 12.03 -14.90
C TYR A 38 -5.45 12.99 -14.49
N LEU A 39 -5.82 14.24 -14.25
CA LEU A 39 -5.00 15.21 -13.52
C LEU A 39 -5.60 15.44 -12.15
N PRO A 40 -4.78 15.61 -11.11
CA PRO A 40 -5.29 15.85 -9.77
C PRO A 40 -6.03 17.18 -9.69
N PHE A 41 -7.21 17.19 -9.07
CA PHE A 41 -7.91 18.45 -8.74
C PHE A 41 -7.30 19.12 -7.51
N THR A 42 -6.72 18.32 -6.59
CA THR A 42 -5.97 18.82 -5.44
C THR A 42 -4.78 17.91 -5.14
N THR A 43 -3.66 18.50 -4.72
CA THR A 43 -2.50 17.77 -4.21
C THR A 43 -2.16 18.15 -2.78
N ASP A 44 -3.12 18.75 -2.05
CA ASP A 44 -2.95 19.18 -0.65
C ASP A 44 -3.03 18.03 0.37
N PHE A 45 -2.23 17.01 0.12
CA PHE A 45 -2.08 15.88 1.03
C PHE A 45 -1.22 16.27 2.22
N ARG A 46 -1.75 16.04 3.42
CA ARG A 46 -1.01 16.30 4.66
C ARG A 46 0.17 15.34 4.78
N GLY A 47 1.37 15.93 4.85
CA GLY A 47 2.58 15.23 5.25
C GLY A 47 2.54 14.82 6.71
N GLY A 48 3.09 13.67 7.03
CA GLY A 48 3.07 13.11 8.38
C GLY A 48 3.02 11.59 8.38
N VAL A 49 2.67 11.01 9.53
CA VAL A 49 2.57 9.57 9.73
C VAL A 49 1.13 9.19 10.12
N TYR A 50 0.50 8.37 9.31
CA TYR A 50 -0.80 7.75 9.56
C TYR A 50 -0.55 6.37 10.16
N ARG A 51 -1.08 6.08 11.35
CA ARG A 51 -1.04 4.76 11.99
C ARG A 51 -2.40 4.09 11.88
N TYR A 52 -2.38 2.81 11.57
CA TYR A 52 -3.57 1.99 11.41
C TYR A 52 -3.51 0.77 12.32
N ASP A 53 -4.62 0.54 13.03
CA ASP A 53 -4.85 -0.69 13.77
C ASP A 53 -5.34 -1.75 12.77
N VAL A 54 -4.61 -2.86 12.64
CA VAL A 54 -4.99 -3.94 11.73
C VAL A 54 -5.55 -5.13 12.49
N THR A 55 -6.78 -5.49 12.17
CA THR A 55 -7.54 -6.56 12.82
C THR A 55 -7.98 -7.61 11.81
N TRP A 56 -8.12 -8.85 12.28
CA TRP A 56 -8.75 -9.95 11.57
C TRP A 56 -9.93 -10.44 12.39
N GLN A 57 -11.15 -10.34 11.86
CA GLN A 57 -12.38 -10.61 12.61
C GLN A 57 -12.41 -9.86 13.96
N GLY A 58 -11.93 -8.61 13.97
CA GLY A 58 -11.83 -7.77 15.17
C GLY A 58 -10.64 -8.08 16.10
N ILE A 59 -9.91 -9.18 15.89
CA ILE A 59 -8.74 -9.53 16.69
C ILE A 59 -7.51 -8.78 16.14
N PRO A 60 -6.77 -8.01 16.96
CA PRO A 60 -5.55 -7.34 16.51
C PRO A 60 -4.49 -8.32 16.00
N VAL A 61 -4.01 -8.10 14.78
CA VAL A 61 -3.04 -8.99 14.12
C VAL A 61 -1.78 -8.25 13.68
N ALA A 62 -1.83 -6.92 13.50
CA ALA A 62 -0.66 -6.12 13.17
C ALA A 62 -0.82 -4.64 13.44
N ASP A 63 0.33 -3.97 13.44
CA ASP A 63 0.44 -2.53 13.25
C ASP A 63 0.77 -2.24 11.78
N ALA A 64 0.16 -1.18 11.24
CA ALA A 64 0.56 -0.59 9.97
C ALA A 64 0.75 0.92 10.09
N SER A 65 1.64 1.48 9.27
CA SER A 65 1.84 2.92 9.18
C SER A 65 2.11 3.35 7.75
N VAL A 66 1.65 4.54 7.38
CA VAL A 66 1.97 5.22 6.13
C VAL A 66 2.58 6.57 6.46
N SER A 67 3.82 6.82 6.06
CA SER A 67 4.46 8.14 6.14
C SER A 67 4.40 8.82 4.77
N VAL A 68 4.00 10.08 4.76
CA VAL A 68 3.93 10.93 3.57
C VAL A 68 4.86 12.10 3.78
N GLN A 69 5.82 12.27 2.87
CA GLN A 69 6.77 13.38 2.88
C GLN A 69 6.74 14.09 1.53
N ARG A 70 6.95 15.40 1.54
CA ARG A 70 7.27 16.17 0.33
C ARG A 70 8.78 16.40 0.28
N GLY A 71 9.33 16.33 -0.92
CA GLY A 71 10.71 16.68 -1.20
C GLY A 71 10.82 17.34 -2.57
N GLU A 72 12.05 17.62 -2.96
CA GLU A 72 12.37 18.18 -4.27
C GLU A 72 13.65 17.53 -4.79
N ILE A 73 13.67 17.17 -6.07
CA ILE A 73 14.86 16.69 -6.76
C ILE A 73 15.05 17.52 -8.03
N SER A 74 16.16 18.24 -8.12
CA SER A 74 16.49 19.09 -9.27
C SER A 74 15.35 20.03 -9.68
N GLY A 75 14.69 20.69 -8.72
CA GLY A 75 13.55 21.59 -8.97
C GLY A 75 12.20 20.90 -9.18
N VAL A 76 12.15 19.57 -9.20
CA VAL A 76 10.89 18.81 -9.35
C VAL A 76 10.36 18.41 -7.97
N PRO A 77 9.22 18.94 -7.51
CA PRO A 77 8.62 18.56 -6.24
C PRO A 77 8.03 17.15 -6.33
N PHE A 78 8.22 16.35 -5.29
CA PHE A 78 7.74 14.97 -5.24
C PHE A 78 7.16 14.61 -3.87
N PHE A 79 6.29 13.60 -3.85
CA PHE A 79 5.92 12.88 -2.65
C PHE A 79 6.77 11.64 -2.49
N HIS A 80 7.32 11.41 -1.30
CA HIS A 80 7.84 10.10 -0.87
C HIS A 80 6.85 9.50 0.12
N VAL A 81 6.23 8.41 -0.30
CA VAL A 81 5.29 7.66 0.52
C VAL A 81 5.94 6.34 0.90
N ARG A 82 5.89 6.02 2.18
CA ARG A 82 6.37 4.74 2.70
C ARG A 82 5.33 4.12 3.58
N ALA A 83 5.12 2.83 3.39
CA ALA A 83 4.29 2.03 4.27
C ALA A 83 5.07 0.90 4.92
N ASP A 84 4.82 0.69 6.20
CA ASP A 84 5.34 -0.44 6.97
C ASP A 84 4.16 -1.20 7.58
N ALA A 85 4.22 -2.52 7.59
CA ALA A 85 3.28 -3.35 8.35
C ALA A 85 3.98 -4.55 9.00
N LYS A 86 3.60 -4.91 10.22
CA LYS A 86 4.26 -5.97 10.98
C LYS A 86 3.30 -6.66 11.94
N THR A 87 3.31 -8.00 11.95
CA THR A 87 2.46 -8.76 12.88
C THR A 87 2.80 -8.45 14.34
N VAL A 88 1.77 -8.29 15.17
CA VAL A 88 1.93 -8.02 16.61
C VAL A 88 2.49 -9.23 17.34
N SER A 89 3.20 -9.01 18.45
CA SER A 89 3.95 -10.07 19.15
C SER A 89 3.09 -11.28 19.57
N ALA A 90 1.84 -11.05 19.98
CA ALA A 90 0.94 -12.11 20.42
C ALA A 90 0.60 -13.15 19.32
N VAL A 91 0.59 -12.73 18.04
CA VAL A 91 0.26 -13.62 16.91
C VAL A 91 1.50 -14.10 16.14
N LYS A 92 2.70 -13.64 16.51
CA LYS A 92 3.96 -14.02 15.83
C LYS A 92 4.27 -15.51 15.88
N LEU A 93 3.84 -16.20 16.95
CA LEU A 93 4.04 -17.65 17.10
C LEU A 93 3.37 -18.44 15.97
N PHE A 94 2.22 -17.95 15.49
CA PHE A 94 1.46 -18.57 14.42
C PHE A 94 1.82 -17.99 13.05
N TYR A 95 2.12 -16.69 12.96
CA TYR A 95 2.44 -16.04 11.69
C TYR A 95 3.31 -14.77 11.83
N LYS A 96 4.47 -14.76 11.15
CA LYS A 96 5.41 -13.63 11.13
C LYS A 96 5.44 -13.01 9.74
N LEU A 97 4.88 -11.80 9.62
CA LEU A 97 4.99 -10.94 8.44
C LEU A 97 5.68 -9.63 8.83
N LYS A 98 6.59 -9.18 7.96
CA LYS A 98 7.04 -7.79 7.90
C LYS A 98 6.97 -7.34 6.46
N HIS A 99 6.26 -6.25 6.21
CA HIS A 99 6.14 -5.61 4.91
C HIS A 99 6.73 -4.21 4.98
N ARG A 100 7.37 -3.81 3.88
CA ARG A 100 7.67 -2.41 3.59
C ARG A 100 7.43 -2.15 2.11
N SER A 101 6.80 -1.04 1.78
CA SER A 101 6.74 -0.53 0.42
C SER A 101 6.96 0.97 0.42
N GLU A 102 7.52 1.47 -0.67
CA GLU A 102 7.87 2.88 -0.84
C GLU A 102 7.59 3.29 -2.27
N ALA A 103 7.14 4.52 -2.47
CA ALA A 103 6.99 5.11 -3.79
C ALA A 103 7.43 6.57 -3.78
N MET A 104 7.98 7.01 -4.91
CA MET A 104 8.21 8.41 -5.21
C MET A 104 7.44 8.79 -6.45
N PHE A 105 6.69 9.88 -6.39
CA PHE A 105 5.88 10.38 -7.50
C PHE A 105 5.80 11.90 -7.49
N ARG A 106 5.57 12.49 -8.65
CA ARG A 106 5.41 13.94 -8.86
C ARG A 106 4.38 14.55 -7.91
N ALA A 107 4.67 15.71 -7.34
CA ALA A 107 3.73 16.38 -6.44
C ALA A 107 2.63 17.16 -7.19
N ASP A 108 2.85 17.47 -8.46
CA ASP A 108 1.95 18.21 -9.34
C ASP A 108 1.03 17.28 -10.16
N THR A 109 1.58 16.23 -10.78
CA THR A 109 0.82 15.30 -11.65
C THR A 109 0.47 13.99 -10.96
N LEU A 110 1.14 13.64 -9.86
CA LEU A 110 1.07 12.33 -9.20
C LEU A 110 1.58 11.15 -10.05
N GLU A 111 2.31 11.43 -11.13
CA GLU A 111 2.96 10.40 -11.93
C GLU A 111 4.12 9.75 -11.16
N PRO A 112 4.23 8.41 -11.17
CA PRO A 112 5.28 7.70 -10.46
C PRO A 112 6.66 7.89 -11.09
N PHE A 113 7.68 7.87 -10.23
CA PHE A 113 9.08 7.70 -10.60
C PHE A 113 9.57 6.31 -10.22
N THR A 114 9.32 5.91 -8.98
CA THR A 114 9.80 4.64 -8.44
C THR A 114 8.78 4.01 -7.53
N PHE A 115 8.77 2.67 -7.53
CA PHE A 115 8.07 1.86 -6.55
C PHE A 115 8.98 0.75 -6.05
N TYR A 116 8.96 0.50 -4.76
CA TYR A 116 9.68 -0.57 -4.10
C TYR A 116 8.77 -1.33 -3.15
N SER A 117 8.93 -2.65 -3.09
CA SER A 117 8.30 -3.46 -2.05
C SER A 117 9.20 -4.58 -1.56
N LYS A 118 9.14 -4.84 -0.26
CA LYS A 118 9.81 -5.91 0.45
C LYS A 118 8.83 -6.63 1.35
N ASP A 119 8.62 -7.91 1.04
CA ASP A 119 7.84 -8.82 1.86
C ASP A 119 8.76 -9.82 2.55
N VAL A 120 8.64 -9.93 3.87
CA VAL A 120 9.27 -11.00 4.65
C VAL A 120 8.17 -11.80 5.34
N GLU A 121 7.93 -12.99 4.83
CA GLU A 121 6.96 -13.96 5.36
C GLU A 121 7.71 -15.20 5.84
N ARG A 122 7.86 -15.35 7.16
CA ARG A 122 8.66 -16.43 7.77
C ARG A 122 10.09 -16.47 7.17
N ARG A 123 10.41 -17.50 6.38
CA ARG A 123 11.71 -17.67 5.69
C ARG A 123 11.71 -17.14 4.26
N LYS A 124 10.54 -16.76 3.72
CA LYS A 124 10.41 -16.26 2.36
C LYS A 124 10.61 -14.76 2.35
N GLN A 125 11.47 -14.29 1.48
CA GLN A 125 11.67 -12.87 1.22
C GLN A 125 11.37 -12.60 -0.25
N LYS A 126 10.60 -11.56 -0.53
CA LYS A 126 10.37 -11.08 -1.89
C LYS A 126 10.71 -9.59 -1.95
N TYR A 127 11.33 -9.21 -3.04
CA TYR A 127 11.67 -7.83 -3.34
C TYR A 127 11.13 -7.51 -4.73
N ARG A 128 10.60 -6.31 -4.89
CA ARG A 128 10.25 -5.75 -6.20
C ARG A 128 10.69 -4.31 -6.24
N GLN A 129 11.17 -3.89 -7.41
CA GLN A 129 11.50 -2.53 -7.71
C GLN A 129 11.00 -2.20 -9.10
N VAL A 130 10.44 -1.02 -9.27
CA VAL A 130 9.91 -0.51 -10.53
C VAL A 130 10.41 0.91 -10.71
N TYR A 131 10.81 1.22 -11.94
CA TYR A 131 11.14 2.55 -12.41
C TYR A 131 10.18 2.89 -13.54
N PHE A 132 9.59 4.08 -13.45
CA PHE A 132 8.70 4.64 -14.44
C PHE A 132 9.46 5.78 -15.11
N ASP A 133 9.86 5.56 -16.36
CA ASP A 133 10.62 6.53 -17.14
C ASP A 133 9.67 7.27 -18.10
N ASP A 134 10.11 8.44 -18.57
CA ASP A 134 9.38 9.22 -19.57
C ASP A 134 9.15 8.42 -20.86
N GLY A 135 8.09 8.76 -21.60
CA GLY A 135 7.72 8.06 -22.84
C GLY A 135 7.09 6.68 -22.61
N GLY A 136 6.64 6.39 -21.39
CA GLY A 136 5.86 5.18 -21.08
C GLY A 136 6.69 3.91 -20.90
N ARG A 137 8.01 4.03 -20.73
CA ARG A 137 8.89 2.90 -20.42
C ARG A 137 8.81 2.57 -18.94
N ILE A 138 8.62 1.29 -18.63
CA ILE A 138 8.59 0.78 -17.26
C ILE A 138 9.62 -0.33 -17.13
N ARG A 139 10.60 -0.14 -16.25
CA ARG A 139 11.64 -1.13 -15.93
C ARG A 139 11.36 -1.72 -14.56
N PHE A 140 11.49 -3.04 -14.39
CA PHE A 140 11.23 -3.67 -13.12
C PHE A 140 12.12 -4.87 -12.83
N LYS A 141 12.46 -5.01 -11.56
CA LYS A 141 13.26 -6.12 -11.05
C LYS A 141 12.54 -6.77 -9.89
N SER A 142 12.65 -8.08 -9.79
CA SER A 142 12.18 -8.80 -8.62
C SER A 142 13.19 -9.83 -8.17
N SER A 143 13.20 -10.12 -6.87
CA SER A 143 13.99 -11.22 -6.33
C SER A 143 13.22 -11.97 -5.26
N LYS A 144 13.56 -13.24 -5.09
CA LYS A 144 13.00 -14.13 -4.07
C LYS A 144 14.12 -14.85 -3.34
N ASN A 145 14.17 -14.68 -2.02
CA ASN A 145 15.23 -15.24 -1.17
C ASN A 145 16.64 -14.90 -1.68
N GLY A 146 16.85 -13.66 -2.16
CA GLY A 146 18.13 -13.19 -2.68
C GLY A 146 18.47 -13.62 -4.12
N LYS A 147 17.65 -14.47 -4.76
CA LYS A 147 17.82 -14.84 -6.18
C LYS A 147 16.95 -13.95 -7.05
N GLN A 148 17.55 -13.30 -8.05
CA GLN A 148 16.80 -12.52 -9.05
C GLN A 148 15.80 -13.41 -9.76
N SER A 149 14.55 -12.96 -9.83
CA SER A 149 13.45 -13.64 -10.52
C SER A 149 12.97 -12.90 -11.77
N SER A 150 13.18 -11.59 -11.84
CA SER A 150 12.96 -10.79 -13.06
C SER A 150 13.90 -9.59 -13.10
N ASP A 151 14.23 -9.17 -14.31
CA ASP A 151 14.90 -7.91 -14.65
C ASP A 151 14.50 -7.60 -16.10
N GLU A 152 13.41 -6.87 -16.21
CA GLU A 152 12.61 -6.79 -17.43
C GLU A 152 12.14 -5.35 -17.63
N GLU A 153 11.66 -5.06 -18.84
CA GLU A 153 11.04 -3.79 -19.16
C GLU A 153 9.92 -3.95 -20.18
N PHE A 154 9.00 -2.99 -20.17
CA PHE A 154 7.96 -2.90 -21.19
C PHE A 154 7.60 -1.44 -21.45
N PHE A 155 6.85 -1.22 -22.54
CA PHE A 155 6.35 0.09 -22.93
C PHE A 155 4.82 0.09 -22.90
N THR A 156 4.25 1.21 -22.51
CA THR A 156 2.80 1.44 -22.48
C THR A 156 2.49 2.89 -22.80
N GLU A 157 1.48 3.10 -23.64
CA GLU A 157 0.95 4.45 -23.92
C GLU A 157 -0.06 4.90 -22.87
N ASN A 158 -0.52 3.99 -22.01
CA ASN A 158 -1.43 4.30 -20.91
C ASN A 158 -0.67 4.84 -19.70
N GLY A 159 -1.24 5.82 -19.00
CA GLY A 159 -0.70 6.40 -17.76
C GLY A 159 -0.70 5.39 -16.61
N THR A 160 0.26 4.47 -16.63
CA THR A 160 0.35 3.38 -15.67
C THR A 160 0.98 3.87 -14.37
N LEU A 161 0.30 3.59 -13.26
CA LEU A 161 0.65 4.06 -11.94
C LEU A 161 1.23 2.93 -11.09
N ASP A 162 1.92 3.28 -10.01
CA ASP A 162 2.17 2.35 -8.91
C ASP A 162 0.99 2.36 -7.91
N PRO A 163 0.88 1.39 -6.99
CA PRO A 163 -0.23 1.33 -6.05
C PRO A 163 -0.43 2.60 -5.20
N PHE A 164 0.65 3.30 -4.83
CA PHE A 164 0.55 4.53 -4.03
C PHE A 164 0.15 5.73 -4.89
N SER A 165 0.82 5.97 -6.02
CA SER A 165 0.42 7.06 -6.93
C SER A 165 -1.03 6.90 -7.39
N ALA A 166 -1.49 5.68 -7.67
CA ALA A 166 -2.89 5.40 -7.97
C ALA A 166 -3.84 5.78 -6.82
N ALA A 167 -3.51 5.42 -5.58
CA ALA A 167 -4.33 5.78 -4.42
C ALA A 167 -4.38 7.30 -4.18
N PHE A 168 -3.26 7.98 -4.40
CA PHE A 168 -3.18 9.44 -4.28
C PHE A 168 -3.96 10.13 -5.41
N LEU A 169 -3.81 9.69 -6.65
CA LEU A 169 -4.56 10.22 -7.78
C LEU A 169 -6.06 9.99 -7.59
N ALA A 170 -6.50 8.80 -7.20
CA ALA A 170 -7.91 8.55 -6.90
C ALA A 170 -8.49 9.49 -5.83
N ARG A 171 -7.73 9.75 -4.75
CA ARG A 171 -8.11 10.70 -3.69
C ARG A 171 -8.13 12.16 -4.14
N SER A 172 -7.32 12.51 -5.13
CA SER A 172 -7.19 13.88 -5.64
C SER A 172 -8.33 14.32 -6.55
N LEU A 173 -9.13 13.37 -7.06
CA LEU A 173 -10.13 13.64 -8.08
C LEU A 173 -11.44 14.15 -7.49
N PRO A 174 -12.21 14.96 -8.26
CA PRO A 174 -13.57 15.29 -7.88
C PRO A 174 -14.42 14.01 -7.92
N ILE A 175 -15.09 13.72 -6.81
CA ILE A 175 -15.90 12.52 -6.61
C ILE A 175 -17.23 12.85 -5.95
N HIS A 176 -18.25 12.10 -6.33
CA HIS A 176 -19.60 12.08 -5.75
C HIS A 176 -20.13 10.65 -5.77
N VAL A 177 -21.23 10.37 -5.07
CA VAL A 177 -21.87 9.04 -5.11
C VAL A 177 -22.26 8.70 -6.55
N GLY A 178 -21.89 7.50 -7.01
CA GLY A 178 -22.01 7.04 -8.39
C GLY A 178 -20.78 7.31 -9.27
N SER A 179 -19.77 8.05 -8.77
CA SER A 179 -18.50 8.21 -9.50
C SER A 179 -17.76 6.89 -9.64
N VAL A 180 -17.34 6.56 -10.86
CA VAL A 180 -16.47 5.43 -11.19
C VAL A 180 -15.19 5.95 -11.83
N LYS A 181 -14.03 5.52 -11.33
CA LYS A 181 -12.70 5.91 -11.85
C LYS A 181 -11.82 4.69 -12.00
N GLU A 182 -11.22 4.52 -13.17
CA GLU A 182 -10.39 3.36 -13.50
C GLU A 182 -8.93 3.74 -13.68
N PHE A 183 -8.04 2.95 -13.10
CA PHE A 183 -6.60 3.19 -13.10
C PHE A 183 -5.85 1.94 -13.53
N ASP A 184 -4.85 2.13 -14.36
CA ASP A 184 -3.91 1.11 -14.75
C ASP A 184 -2.75 1.10 -13.77
N VAL A 185 -2.56 -0.01 -13.08
CA VAL A 185 -1.63 -0.10 -11.94
C VAL A 185 -0.68 -1.27 -12.13
N PHE A 186 0.62 -1.01 -12.01
CA PHE A 186 1.66 -2.02 -12.06
C PHE A 186 2.43 -2.09 -10.73
N ASN A 187 2.50 -3.29 -10.15
CA ASN A 187 3.15 -3.50 -8.84
C ASN A 187 4.54 -4.16 -8.92
N GLY A 188 5.17 -4.18 -10.10
CA GLY A 188 6.45 -4.85 -10.33
C GLY A 188 6.35 -6.36 -10.55
N LYS A 189 5.14 -6.87 -10.79
CA LYS A 189 4.91 -8.26 -11.23
C LYS A 189 3.67 -8.39 -12.10
N HIS A 190 2.58 -7.76 -11.70
CA HIS A 190 1.29 -7.84 -12.36
C HIS A 190 0.77 -6.44 -12.65
N ARG A 191 0.11 -6.30 -13.79
CA ARG A 191 -0.63 -5.12 -14.20
C ARG A 191 -2.11 -5.34 -13.90
N PHE A 192 -2.77 -4.32 -13.39
CA PHE A 192 -4.16 -4.38 -12.93
C PHE A 192 -4.94 -3.21 -13.49
N LEU A 193 -6.20 -3.46 -13.86
CA LEU A 193 -7.19 -2.42 -13.97
C LEU A 193 -7.91 -2.34 -12.62
N ILE A 194 -7.79 -1.20 -11.94
CA ILE A 194 -8.46 -0.96 -10.67
C ILE A 194 -9.55 0.08 -10.89
N SER A 195 -10.80 -0.33 -10.71
CA SER A 195 -11.96 0.57 -10.71
C SER A 195 -12.33 0.95 -9.29
N PHE A 196 -12.57 2.23 -9.04
CA PHE A 196 -13.02 2.78 -7.77
C PHE A 196 -14.41 3.35 -7.95
N GLU A 197 -15.40 2.73 -7.31
CA GLU A 197 -16.78 3.19 -7.30
C GLU A 197 -17.13 3.83 -5.96
N VAL A 198 -17.60 5.08 -5.98
CA VAL A 198 -18.14 5.74 -4.79
C VAL A 198 -19.59 5.32 -4.60
N THR A 199 -19.83 4.38 -3.70
CA THR A 199 -21.15 3.76 -3.50
C THR A 199 -22.05 4.49 -2.51
N GLY A 200 -21.50 5.43 -1.73
CA GLY A 200 -22.27 6.20 -0.76
C GLY A 200 -21.42 7.07 0.14
N THR A 201 -22.07 7.63 1.17
CA THR A 201 -21.41 8.37 2.25
C THR A 201 -21.80 7.78 3.60
N GLU A 202 -20.85 7.69 4.52
CA GLU A 202 -21.05 7.16 5.86
C GLU A 202 -20.33 8.04 6.89
N VAL A 203 -20.86 8.09 8.11
CA VAL A 203 -20.17 8.72 9.25
C VAL A 203 -19.42 7.62 10.01
N LEU A 204 -18.09 7.68 10.01
CA LEU A 204 -17.28 6.74 10.76
C LEU A 204 -16.90 7.30 12.13
N GLU A 205 -17.07 6.48 13.15
CA GLU A 205 -16.46 6.72 14.46
C GLU A 205 -14.98 6.37 14.40
N THR A 206 -14.11 7.35 14.55
CA THR A 206 -12.67 7.15 14.71
C THR A 206 -12.25 7.46 16.14
N LYS A 207 -11.04 7.06 16.55
CA LYS A 207 -10.49 7.46 17.85
C LYS A 207 -10.30 8.98 17.99
N GLN A 208 -10.33 9.71 16.87
CA GLN A 208 -10.25 11.17 16.81
C GLN A 208 -11.64 11.84 16.70
N GLY A 209 -12.73 11.06 16.83
CA GLY A 209 -14.11 11.54 16.71
C GLY A 209 -14.80 11.07 15.44
N ARG A 210 -16.04 11.55 15.24
CA ARG A 210 -16.87 11.21 14.09
C ARG A 210 -16.40 11.97 12.86
N ARG A 211 -16.23 11.27 11.73
CA ARG A 211 -15.82 11.88 10.46
C ARG A 211 -16.76 11.44 9.34
N ASN A 212 -17.25 12.42 8.56
CA ASN A 212 -17.96 12.15 7.31
C ASN A 212 -16.99 11.53 6.31
N SER A 213 -17.44 10.53 5.57
CA SER A 213 -16.61 9.79 4.63
C SER A 213 -17.37 9.32 3.40
N PHE A 214 -16.65 9.18 2.29
CA PHE A 214 -17.10 8.47 1.10
C PHE A 214 -16.81 6.98 1.26
N LYS A 215 -17.80 6.14 0.96
CA LYS A 215 -17.67 4.70 0.89
C LYS A 215 -17.30 4.29 -0.52
N VAL A 216 -16.10 3.76 -0.69
CA VAL A 216 -15.54 3.40 -2.00
C VAL A 216 -15.38 1.89 -2.08
N VAL A 217 -15.92 1.29 -3.13
CA VAL A 217 -15.78 -0.15 -3.40
C VAL A 217 -14.85 -0.31 -4.60
N PRO A 218 -13.64 -0.87 -4.40
CA PRO A 218 -12.74 -1.14 -5.51
C PRO A 218 -13.04 -2.49 -6.18
N THR A 219 -12.92 -2.53 -7.50
CA THR A 219 -12.82 -3.76 -8.29
C THR A 219 -11.40 -3.89 -8.84
N VAL A 220 -10.79 -5.06 -8.69
CA VAL A 220 -9.41 -5.33 -9.13
C VAL A 220 -9.42 -6.43 -10.17
N GLN A 221 -9.14 -6.06 -11.42
CA GLN A 221 -8.96 -6.99 -12.52
C GLN A 221 -7.46 -7.18 -12.78
N LYS A 222 -6.97 -8.42 -12.72
CA LYS A 222 -5.59 -8.73 -13.08
C LYS A 222 -5.49 -8.87 -14.60
N LEU A 223 -4.66 -8.05 -15.23
CA LEU A 223 -4.53 -8.02 -16.70
C LEU A 223 -3.44 -8.96 -17.23
N THR A 224 -2.48 -9.33 -16.39
CA THR A 224 -1.36 -10.22 -16.73
C THR A 224 -1.68 -11.71 -16.52
N ASP A 225 -2.95 -12.09 -16.56
CA ASP A 225 -3.45 -13.43 -16.22
C ASP A 225 -4.78 -13.65 -16.93
N THR A 226 -4.94 -14.75 -17.66
CA THR A 226 -6.15 -15.04 -18.44
C THR A 226 -7.42 -15.20 -17.60
N SER A 227 -7.30 -15.50 -16.30
CA SER A 227 -8.45 -15.59 -15.40
C SER A 227 -9.11 -14.22 -15.14
N GLY A 228 -8.37 -13.12 -15.30
CA GLY A 228 -8.82 -11.76 -15.00
C GLY A 228 -9.09 -11.48 -13.52
N ARG A 229 -9.05 -12.49 -12.64
CA ARG A 229 -9.59 -12.43 -11.27
C ARG A 229 -8.47 -12.42 -10.23
N GLU A 230 -8.57 -11.52 -9.25
CA GLU A 230 -7.82 -11.63 -8.01
C GLU A 230 -8.60 -12.51 -7.01
N GLU A 231 -8.43 -13.83 -7.11
CA GLU A 231 -9.26 -14.81 -6.39
C GLU A 231 -9.27 -14.68 -4.85
N ARG A 232 -8.27 -13.99 -4.30
CA ARG A 232 -8.07 -13.84 -2.85
C ARG A 232 -8.80 -12.66 -2.24
N LEU A 233 -9.11 -11.66 -3.06
CA LEU A 233 -9.93 -10.53 -2.67
C LEU A 233 -11.36 -10.83 -3.09
N LYS A 234 -12.26 -11.08 -2.13
CA LYS A 234 -13.69 -11.29 -2.45
C LYS A 234 -14.40 -9.96 -2.62
N SER A 235 -14.15 -9.05 -1.69
CA SER A 235 -14.57 -7.66 -1.80
C SER A 235 -13.68 -6.78 -0.91
N ALA A 236 -13.65 -5.50 -1.18
CA ALA A 236 -13.10 -4.50 -0.28
C ALA A 236 -14.02 -3.29 -0.19
N THR A 237 -13.83 -2.52 0.87
CA THR A 237 -14.43 -1.20 1.04
C THR A 237 -13.38 -0.28 1.65
N ILE A 238 -13.28 0.91 1.10
CA ILE A 238 -12.35 1.96 1.52
C ILE A 238 -13.20 3.15 1.93
N TRP A 239 -12.99 3.67 3.14
CA TRP A 239 -13.63 4.89 3.60
C TRP A 239 -12.64 6.03 3.55
N ILE A 240 -12.97 7.06 2.76
CA ILE A 240 -12.13 8.24 2.54
C ILE A 240 -12.81 9.44 3.19
N SER A 241 -12.12 10.25 3.99
CA SER A 241 -12.73 11.43 4.62
C SER A 241 -13.32 12.39 3.58
N ALA A 242 -14.47 12.97 3.91
CA ALA A 242 -15.17 13.90 3.03
C ALA A 242 -14.63 15.34 3.10
N ASP A 243 -13.67 15.61 3.99
CA ASP A 243 -12.91 16.86 4.03
C ASP A 243 -11.87 16.96 2.90
N SER A 244 -11.23 18.11 2.79
CA SER A 244 -10.25 18.43 1.74
C SER A 244 -9.01 17.52 1.77
N TYR A 245 -8.67 16.92 2.92
CA TYR A 245 -7.48 16.08 3.07
C TYR A 245 -7.65 14.66 2.51
N ARG A 246 -8.91 14.20 2.37
CA ARG A 246 -9.26 12.90 1.76
C ARG A 246 -8.48 11.73 2.39
N ASP A 247 -8.31 11.73 3.70
CA ASP A 247 -7.64 10.67 4.45
C ASP A 247 -8.32 9.33 4.25
N ILE A 248 -7.54 8.25 4.15
CA ILE A 248 -8.10 6.91 4.25
C ILE A 248 -8.36 6.64 5.74
N LEU A 249 -9.63 6.55 6.11
CA LEU A 249 -10.05 6.36 7.50
C LEU A 249 -10.12 4.90 7.88
N GLN A 250 -10.54 4.07 6.94
CA GLN A 250 -10.66 2.63 7.12
C GLN A 250 -10.56 1.95 5.78
N VAL A 251 -9.95 0.78 5.76
CA VAL A 251 -10.07 -0.17 4.67
C VAL A 251 -10.53 -1.48 5.29
N GLU A 252 -11.47 -2.15 4.65
CA GLU A 252 -11.94 -3.48 5.02
C GLU A 252 -11.88 -4.38 3.80
N SER A 253 -11.45 -5.62 3.98
CA SER A 253 -11.39 -6.61 2.92
C SER A 253 -11.99 -7.93 3.39
N LYS A 254 -12.94 -8.45 2.62
CA LYS A 254 -13.41 -9.82 2.74
C LYS A 254 -12.49 -10.73 1.94
N VAL A 255 -12.05 -11.77 2.62
CA VAL A 255 -11.07 -12.73 2.15
C VAL A 255 -11.67 -14.13 2.27
N LEU A 256 -10.98 -15.16 1.77
CA LEU A 256 -11.50 -16.54 1.80
C LEU A 256 -11.93 -17.00 3.20
N VAL A 257 -11.27 -16.50 4.26
CA VAL A 257 -11.60 -16.83 5.65
C VAL A 257 -11.66 -15.55 6.48
N GLY A 258 -12.88 -15.00 6.61
CA GLY A 258 -13.18 -13.84 7.44
C GLY A 258 -12.93 -12.48 6.76
N SER A 259 -12.70 -11.47 7.60
CA SER A 259 -12.46 -10.09 7.17
C SER A 259 -11.20 -9.52 7.83
N VAL A 260 -10.52 -8.64 7.11
CA VAL A 260 -9.38 -7.87 7.61
C VAL A 260 -9.76 -6.41 7.55
N SER A 261 -9.55 -5.67 8.63
CA SER A 261 -9.80 -4.24 8.70
C SER A 261 -8.54 -3.50 9.14
N ALA A 262 -8.19 -2.42 8.46
CA ALA A 262 -7.19 -1.46 8.90
C ALA A 262 -7.89 -0.13 9.13
N LYS A 263 -7.94 0.31 10.38
CA LYS A 263 -8.64 1.54 10.78
C LYS A 263 -7.64 2.58 11.25
N LEU A 264 -7.78 3.82 10.79
CA LEU A 264 -6.95 4.94 11.19
C LEU A 264 -7.06 5.14 12.71
N ASP A 265 -5.97 4.87 13.40
CA ASP A 265 -5.82 5.12 14.83
C ASP A 265 -5.42 6.57 15.05
N ARG A 266 -4.32 6.98 14.40
CA ARG A 266 -3.70 8.28 14.66
C ARG A 266 -3.05 8.87 13.42
N PHE A 267 -3.13 10.19 13.30
CA PHE A 267 -2.31 10.96 12.37
C PHE A 267 -1.37 11.85 13.17
N TYR A 268 -0.08 11.79 12.85
CA TYR A 268 0.95 12.67 13.38
C TYR A 268 1.39 13.60 12.24
N PRO A 269 1.06 14.89 12.26
CA PRO A 269 1.49 15.80 11.22
C PRO A 269 3.01 15.85 11.16
N ALA A 270 3.56 16.04 9.96
CA ALA A 270 4.99 16.28 9.80
C ALA A 270 5.35 17.55 10.59
N GLN A 271 6.02 17.38 11.73
CA GLN A 271 6.57 18.51 12.45
C GLN A 271 7.69 19.11 11.60
N SER A 272 7.72 20.44 11.51
CA SER A 272 8.61 21.20 10.64
C SER A 272 10.10 21.16 11.05
N SER A 273 10.56 20.15 11.80
CA SER A 273 11.99 19.96 12.13
C SER A 273 12.42 18.49 12.08
N LYS A 274 13.64 18.25 11.56
CA LYS A 274 14.24 16.92 11.34
C LYS A 274 14.41 16.07 12.61
N ASP A 275 14.42 16.70 13.80
CA ASP A 275 14.77 16.04 15.06
C ASP A 275 13.59 15.29 15.71
N GLU A 276 12.38 15.84 15.59
CA GLU A 276 11.13 15.19 15.98
C GLU A 276 10.87 13.94 15.12
N TRP A 277 11.30 13.97 13.85
CA TRP A 277 11.18 12.86 12.89
C TRP A 277 11.95 11.61 13.32
N ASN A 278 13.19 11.79 13.77
CA ASN A 278 14.01 10.71 14.31
C ASN A 278 13.42 10.19 15.64
N LYS A 279 12.88 11.07 16.50
CA LYS A 279 12.18 10.66 17.74
C LYS A 279 10.89 9.89 17.46
N ALA A 280 10.07 10.28 16.48
CA ALA A 280 8.83 9.59 16.11
C ALA A 280 9.11 8.20 15.50
N ILE A 281 10.16 8.08 14.68
CA ILE A 281 10.66 6.78 14.21
C ILE A 281 11.10 5.92 15.39
N GLN A 282 11.89 6.45 16.32
CA GLN A 282 12.35 5.68 17.49
C GLN A 282 11.21 5.31 18.45
N ALA A 283 10.22 6.18 18.64
CA ALA A 283 9.02 5.88 19.41
C ALA A 283 8.15 4.80 18.76
N SER A 284 8.06 4.78 17.42
CA SER A 284 7.40 3.69 16.67
C SER A 284 8.14 2.34 16.78
N ILE A 285 9.43 2.37 17.12
CA ILE A 285 10.27 1.19 17.40
C ILE A 285 10.20 0.78 18.88
N SER A 286 9.94 1.72 19.80
CA SER A 286 10.05 1.55 21.26
C SER A 286 8.76 1.13 21.98
N ILE A 287 7.60 1.03 21.31
CA ILE A 287 6.38 0.54 21.96
C ILE A 287 6.33 -1.00 21.87
N ALA A 288 7.11 -1.65 22.73
CA ALA A 288 6.92 -3.03 23.17
C ALA A 288 7.29 -3.11 24.67
N PRO A 289 6.47 -3.71 25.56
CA PRO A 289 6.73 -3.66 27.00
C PRO A 289 7.93 -4.51 27.42
N HIS A 290 8.57 -4.06 28.50
CA HIS A 290 9.71 -4.64 29.22
C HIS A 290 9.75 -6.17 29.37
N ARG A 291 10.96 -6.73 29.24
CA ARG A 291 11.75 -7.37 30.32
C ARG A 291 12.95 -8.11 29.72
N PHE A 292 14.19 -7.79 30.12
CA PHE A 292 15.05 -8.65 30.94
C PHE A 292 16.48 -8.09 31.05
N ARG A 293 17.06 -8.33 32.23
CA ARG A 293 18.35 -7.91 32.78
C ARG A 293 19.55 -8.09 31.85
N LEU A 294 20.44 -7.09 31.84
CA LEU A 294 21.83 -7.28 31.48
C LEU A 294 22.57 -7.94 32.65
N ALA A 295 23.18 -9.10 32.40
CA ALA A 295 24.22 -9.64 33.25
C ALA A 295 25.56 -9.02 32.83
N ASN A 296 26.30 -8.52 33.83
CA ASN A 296 27.65 -7.97 33.72
C ASN A 296 28.60 -8.98 33.06
N VAL A 297 29.36 -8.52 32.05
CA VAL A 297 30.64 -9.14 31.71
C VAL A 297 31.72 -8.22 32.25
N LYS A 298 32.48 -8.75 33.22
CA LYS A 298 33.64 -8.15 33.85
C LYS A 298 34.72 -7.88 32.80
N SER A 299 35.34 -6.71 32.91
CA SER A 299 36.69 -6.47 32.43
C SER A 299 37.68 -7.27 33.27
N SER A 300 38.61 -7.95 32.62
CA SER A 300 39.91 -8.27 33.22
C SER A 300 40.96 -8.16 32.12
N SER A 301 41.85 -7.18 32.32
CA SER A 301 43.28 -7.12 32.02
C SER A 301 43.84 -8.07 30.96
#